data_AF-A0A2D1KST5-F1
#
_entry.id   AF-A0A2D1KST5-F1
#
_cell.length_a   1.000
_cell.length_b   1.000
_cell.length_c   1.000
_cell.angle_alpha   90.00
_cell.angle_beta   90.00
_cell.angle_gamma   90.00
#
_symmetry.space_group_name_H-M   'P 1'
#
loop_
_entity.id
_entity.type
_entity.pdbx_description
1 polymer ?
#
loop_
_entity_poly.entity_id
_entity_poly.type
_entity_poly.pdbx_seq_one_letter_code
_entity_poly.pdbx_strand_id
1 'polypeptide(L)'
;MSFFTALKLSFNNIRTKKGRTFLTMFASSIGIIGIAVVLALSNGFQRQIDQTQKETLSQFPVTISQVGQDGSGQQQNLKQEFSKSNSVTAATSAAEKAQHENKLTSNYLDYVDKISPSLTKNISKTYATGLNLIRSVNGKYQAVKFSNTKQSGQTDFATLMAQTTGVGVPLAKSASPSAEVIVNDL
;
A
#
# COMPACT_ATOMS: atom_id res chain seq x y z
N MET A 1 51.79 47.66 16.14
CA MET A 1 51.71 47.04 14.80
C MET A 1 50.25 46.70 14.52
N SER A 2 49.72 47.01 13.34
CA SER A 2 48.30 46.75 13.05
C SER A 2 48.08 45.29 12.59
N PHE A 3 46.87 44.77 12.80
CA PHE A 3 46.43 43.46 12.32
C PHE A 3 46.65 43.28 10.81
N PHE A 4 46.42 44.34 10.05
CA PHE A 4 46.67 44.37 8.60
C PHE A 4 48.15 44.20 8.24
N THR A 5 49.07 44.77 9.03
CA THR A 5 50.51 44.57 8.84
C THR A 5 50.91 43.11 9.07
N ALA A 6 50.34 42.46 10.10
CA ALA A 6 50.60 41.06 10.39
C ALA A 6 50.06 40.11 9.28
N LEU A 7 48.87 40.40 8.76
CA LEU A 7 48.27 39.63 7.67
C LEU A 7 49.10 39.72 6.37
N LYS A 8 49.57 40.94 6.04
CA LYS A 8 50.45 41.16 4.87
C LYS A 8 51.78 40.41 5.01
N LEU A 9 52.35 40.38 6.21
CA LEU A 9 53.58 39.63 6.49
C LEU A 9 53.37 38.11 6.39
N SER A 10 52.24 37.60 6.89
CA SER A 10 51.84 36.19 6.77
C SER A 10 51.66 35.75 5.31
N PHE A 11 50.98 36.56 4.50
CA PHE A 11 50.83 36.29 3.07
C PHE A 11 52.17 36.25 2.34
N ASN A 12 53.10 37.16 2.67
CA ASN A 12 54.44 37.16 2.07
C ASN A 12 55.25 35.91 2.47
N ASN A 13 55.05 35.38 3.69
CA ASN A 13 55.62 34.11 4.13
C ASN A 13 55.04 32.90 3.39
N ILE A 14 53.74 32.88 3.12
CA ILE A 14 53.09 31.85 2.28
C ILE A 14 53.65 31.90 0.85
N ARG A 15 53.83 33.11 0.29
CA ARG A 15 54.30 33.31 -1.09
C ARG A 15 55.76 32.93 -1.30
N THR A 16 56.62 33.08 -0.29
CA THR A 16 58.04 32.71 -0.37
C THR A 16 58.28 31.22 -0.13
N LYS A 17 57.41 30.54 0.64
CA LYS A 17 57.52 29.10 0.95
C LYS A 17 56.54 28.23 0.13
N LYS A 18 56.46 28.47 -1.18
CA LYS A 18 55.46 27.88 -2.10
C LYS A 18 55.37 26.35 -2.01
N GLY A 19 56.50 25.64 -2.00
CA GLY A 19 56.50 24.17 -2.01
C GLY A 19 55.93 23.56 -0.72
N ARG A 20 56.48 23.92 0.43
CA ARG A 20 56.04 23.39 1.74
C ARG A 20 54.60 23.78 2.05
N THR A 21 54.23 25.04 1.82
CA THR A 21 52.87 25.51 2.10
C THR A 21 51.84 24.86 1.18
N PHE A 22 52.16 24.63 -0.09
CA PHE A 22 51.28 23.89 -1.00
C PHE A 22 51.09 22.43 -0.54
N LEU A 23 52.18 21.71 -0.21
CA LEU A 23 52.09 20.33 0.26
C LEU A 23 51.23 20.20 1.53
N THR A 24 51.39 21.13 2.49
CA THR A 24 50.60 21.13 3.73
C THR A 24 49.12 21.43 3.45
N MET A 25 48.80 22.45 2.64
CA MET A 25 47.41 22.75 2.29
C MET A 25 46.77 21.62 1.47
N PHE A 26 47.54 20.95 0.60
CA PHE A 26 47.08 19.81 -0.17
C PHE A 26 46.76 18.60 0.72
N ALA A 27 47.65 18.26 1.66
CA ALA A 27 47.41 17.21 2.63
C ALA A 27 46.18 17.51 3.52
N SER A 28 46.04 18.76 3.96
CA SER A 28 44.86 19.21 4.72
C SER A 28 43.57 19.12 3.91
N SER A 29 43.62 19.46 2.62
CA SER A 29 42.46 19.41 1.72
C SER A 29 41.96 17.97 1.57
N ILE A 30 42.85 17.00 1.37
CA ILE A 30 42.49 15.59 1.25
C ILE A 30 41.78 15.09 2.51
N GLY A 31 42.25 15.46 3.71
CA GLY A 31 41.62 15.07 4.96
C GLY A 31 40.19 15.60 5.09
N ILE A 32 39.99 16.90 4.80
CA ILE A 32 38.67 17.53 4.88
C ILE A 32 37.72 16.96 3.82
N ILE A 33 38.18 16.79 2.58
CA ILE A 33 37.40 16.21 1.49
C ILE A 33 37.02 14.76 1.80
N GLY A 34 37.94 13.97 2.36
CA GLY A 34 37.69 12.57 2.70
C GLY A 34 36.54 12.41 3.70
N ILE A 35 36.54 13.20 4.77
CA ILE A 35 35.45 13.19 5.76
C ILE A 35 34.13 13.64 5.11
N ALA A 36 34.16 14.68 4.26
CA ALA A 36 32.98 15.15 3.56
C ALA A 36 32.39 14.08 2.61
N VAL A 37 33.23 13.33 1.90
CA VAL A 37 32.79 12.26 0.99
C VAL A 37 32.14 11.11 1.78
N VAL A 38 32.75 10.68 2.89
CA VAL A 38 32.17 9.63 3.74
C VAL A 38 30.81 10.07 4.29
N LEU A 39 30.70 11.32 4.75
CA LEU A 39 29.45 11.87 5.25
C LEU A 39 28.40 12.01 4.14
N ALA A 40 28.78 12.45 2.95
CA ALA A 40 27.89 12.56 1.80
C ALA A 40 27.37 11.18 1.37
N LEU A 41 28.23 10.17 1.37
CA LEU A 41 27.85 8.80 1.05
C LEU A 41 26.88 8.23 2.10
N SER A 42 27.17 8.41 3.39
CA SER A 42 26.31 7.96 4.49
C SER A 42 24.91 8.59 4.43
N ASN A 43 24.83 9.92 4.26
CA ASN A 43 23.54 10.61 4.12
C ASN A 43 22.83 10.23 2.82
N GLY A 44 23.57 10.05 1.71
CA GLY A 44 23.02 9.61 0.43
C GLY A 44 22.37 8.23 0.53
N PHE A 45 23.06 7.27 1.14
CA PHE A 45 22.51 5.93 1.37
C PHE A 45 21.32 5.92 2.32
N GLN A 46 21.35 6.71 3.39
CA GLN A 46 20.18 6.84 4.28
C GLN A 46 18.95 7.32 3.51
N ARG A 47 19.09 8.35 2.68
CA ARG A 47 17.99 8.82 1.83
C ARG A 47 17.47 7.74 0.88
N GLN A 48 18.37 6.92 0.32
CA GLN A 48 17.96 5.81 -0.54
C GLN A 48 17.22 4.71 0.23
N ILE A 49 17.67 4.37 1.44
CA ILE A 49 16.99 3.42 2.32
C ILE A 49 15.60 3.93 2.67
N ASP A 50 15.50 5.18 3.12
CA ASP A 50 14.22 5.79 3.49
C ASP A 50 13.25 5.83 2.30
N GLN A 51 13.75 6.17 1.11
CA GLN A 51 12.94 6.17 -0.09
C GLN A 51 12.46 4.75 -0.46
N THR A 52 13.36 3.77 -0.41
CA THR A 52 13.03 2.36 -0.72
C THR A 52 12.02 1.82 0.28
N GLN A 53 12.23 2.02 1.59
CA GLN A 53 11.29 1.65 2.64
C GLN A 53 9.91 2.31 2.42
N LYS A 54 9.91 3.61 2.12
CA LYS A 54 8.67 4.35 1.85
C LYS A 54 7.94 3.81 0.61
N GLU A 55 8.66 3.48 -0.45
CA GLU A 55 8.10 2.89 -1.67
C GLU A 55 7.55 1.50 -1.42
N THR A 56 8.29 0.63 -0.74
CA THR A 56 7.84 -0.72 -0.38
C THR A 56 6.61 -0.68 0.51
N LEU A 57 6.58 0.17 1.55
CA LEU A 57 5.40 0.33 2.40
C LEU A 57 4.20 0.92 1.65
N SER A 58 4.43 1.75 0.63
CA SER A 58 3.35 2.26 -0.22
C SER A 58 2.72 1.17 -1.10
N GLN A 59 3.39 0.04 -1.32
CA GLN A 59 2.83 -1.10 -2.07
C GLN A 59 1.86 -1.95 -1.25
N PHE A 60 1.84 -1.80 0.09
CA PHE A 60 0.92 -2.50 0.98
C PHE A 60 -0.16 -1.52 1.48
N PRO A 61 -1.24 -1.31 0.71
CA PRO A 61 -2.27 -0.37 1.11
C PRO A 61 -3.00 -0.84 2.37
N VAL A 62 -3.25 0.08 3.29
CA VAL A 62 -4.18 -0.15 4.40
C VAL A 62 -5.58 0.01 3.85
N THR A 63 -6.33 -1.10 3.83
CA THR A 63 -7.72 -1.12 3.35
C THR A 63 -8.67 -1.20 4.54
N ILE A 64 -9.67 -0.33 4.55
CA ILE A 64 -10.72 -0.33 5.58
C ILE A 64 -12.04 -0.66 4.88
N SER A 65 -12.54 -1.86 5.12
CA SER A 65 -13.82 -2.34 4.58
C SER A 65 -14.97 -2.03 5.54
N GLN A 66 -16.19 -1.92 5.02
CA GLN A 66 -17.39 -1.79 5.86
C GLN A 66 -17.60 -3.02 6.74
N VAL A 67 -17.23 -4.21 6.27
CA VAL A 67 -17.25 -5.44 7.07
C VAL A 67 -15.83 -5.94 7.24
N GLY A 68 -15.35 -5.98 8.47
CA GLY A 68 -14.09 -6.61 8.86
C GLY A 68 -14.35 -7.98 9.46
N GLN A 69 -13.42 -8.92 9.28
CA GLN A 69 -13.49 -10.24 9.93
C GLN A 69 -12.38 -10.34 10.97
N ASP A 70 -12.73 -10.65 12.21
CA ASP A 70 -11.76 -10.92 13.25
C ASP A 70 -11.32 -12.40 13.18
N GLY A 71 -10.12 -12.64 12.65
CA GLY A 71 -9.56 -13.98 12.51
C GLY A 71 -9.25 -14.67 13.84
N SER A 72 -9.28 -13.96 14.98
CA SER A 72 -9.07 -14.54 16.31
C SER A 72 -10.23 -15.47 16.74
N GLY A 73 -11.43 -15.31 16.16
CA GLY A 73 -12.61 -16.10 16.50
C GLY A 73 -12.78 -17.40 15.70
N GLN A 74 -11.92 -17.66 14.70
CA GLN A 74 -12.12 -18.74 13.73
C GLN A 74 -11.71 -20.14 14.22
N GLN A 75 -11.27 -20.29 15.48
CA GLN A 75 -10.96 -21.58 16.11
C GLN A 75 -12.10 -22.16 16.97
N GLN A 76 -13.37 -21.95 16.61
CA GLN A 76 -14.44 -22.73 17.22
C GLN A 76 -14.74 -23.97 16.38
N ASN A 77 -14.43 -25.13 16.96
CA ASN A 77 -14.73 -26.47 16.46
C ASN A 77 -16.15 -26.54 15.89
N LEU A 78 -16.28 -26.73 14.57
CA LEU A 78 -17.55 -27.08 13.93
C LEU A 78 -17.93 -28.51 14.35
N LYS A 79 -18.50 -28.67 15.53
CA LYS A 79 -19.21 -29.90 15.90
C LYS A 79 -20.60 -29.82 15.26
N GLN A 80 -20.73 -30.43 14.10
CA GLN A 80 -21.96 -30.37 13.30
C GLN A 80 -22.95 -31.41 13.83
N GLU A 81 -23.89 -30.99 14.67
CA GLU A 81 -25.01 -31.82 15.10
C GLU A 81 -26.15 -31.72 14.07
N PHE A 82 -26.44 -32.84 13.40
CA PHE A 82 -27.54 -32.93 12.45
C PHE A 82 -28.87 -33.07 13.20
N SER A 83 -29.73 -32.06 13.11
CA SER A 83 -31.10 -32.13 13.63
C SER A 83 -31.99 -32.99 12.72
N LYS A 84 -32.68 -34.00 13.29
CA LYS A 84 -33.59 -34.91 12.58
C LYS A 84 -34.99 -34.31 12.32
N SER A 85 -35.12 -33.00 12.14
CA SER A 85 -36.42 -32.32 11.94
C SER A 85 -36.51 -31.66 10.56
N ASN A 86 -37.69 -31.71 9.93
CA ASN A 86 -37.99 -31.12 8.61
C ASN A 86 -38.02 -29.57 8.60
N SER A 87 -37.34 -28.91 9.54
CA SER A 87 -37.22 -27.45 9.57
C SER A 87 -35.75 -27.04 9.57
N VAL A 88 -35.37 -26.21 8.60
CA VAL A 88 -34.04 -25.60 8.52
C VAL A 88 -34.14 -24.25 9.23
N THR A 89 -33.67 -24.18 10.47
CA THR A 89 -33.42 -22.88 11.11
C THR A 89 -32.03 -22.45 10.69
N ALA A 90 -31.91 -21.31 10.01
CA ALA A 90 -30.62 -20.74 9.64
C ALA A 90 -29.88 -20.32 10.92
N ALA A 91 -29.02 -21.21 11.44
CA ALA A 91 -28.11 -20.85 12.51
C ALA A 91 -27.07 -19.89 11.94
N THR A 92 -27.05 -18.65 12.42
CA THR A 92 -25.97 -17.71 12.08
C THR A 92 -24.64 -18.35 12.42
N SER A 93 -23.78 -18.50 11.42
CA SER A 93 -22.51 -19.21 11.54
C SER A 93 -21.59 -18.50 12.53
N ALA A 94 -20.69 -19.23 13.19
CA ALA A 94 -19.61 -18.61 13.98
C ALA A 94 -18.79 -17.61 13.14
N ALA A 95 -18.75 -17.81 11.82
CA ALA A 95 -18.16 -16.89 10.85
C ALA A 95 -18.89 -15.54 10.74
N GLU A 96 -20.23 -15.50 10.90
CA GLU A 96 -21.01 -14.26 10.88
C GLU A 96 -20.88 -13.50 12.20
N LYS A 97 -20.71 -14.20 13.33
CA LYS A 97 -20.46 -13.57 14.64
C LYS A 97 -19.06 -12.94 14.75
N ALA A 98 -18.11 -13.41 13.95
CA ALA A 98 -16.76 -12.85 13.88
C ALA A 98 -16.65 -11.63 12.93
N GLN A 99 -17.76 -11.23 12.30
CA GLN A 99 -17.81 -10.03 11.47
C GLN A 99 -18.07 -8.79 12.34
N HIS A 100 -17.23 -7.78 12.16
CA HIS A 100 -17.45 -6.45 12.72
C HIS A 100 -17.83 -5.48 11.60
N GLU A 101 -18.91 -4.73 11.79
CA GLU A 101 -19.33 -3.69 10.85
C GLU A 101 -18.72 -2.33 11.24
N ASN A 102 -17.83 -1.82 10.39
CA ASN A 102 -17.22 -0.51 10.51
C ASN A 102 -18.21 0.57 10.04
N LYS A 103 -18.50 1.54 10.92
CA LYS A 103 -19.37 2.68 10.61
C LYS A 103 -18.63 3.76 9.83
N LEU A 104 -18.53 3.60 8.51
CA LEU A 104 -17.90 4.57 7.60
C LEU A 104 -18.83 5.76 7.30
N THR A 105 -19.10 6.58 8.31
CA THR A 105 -20.01 7.74 8.22
C THR A 105 -19.42 8.89 7.38
N SER A 106 -20.26 9.85 6.97
CA SER A 106 -19.80 11.07 6.29
C SER A 106 -18.72 11.81 7.10
N ASN A 107 -18.90 11.91 8.42
CA ASN A 107 -17.91 12.53 9.31
C ASN A 107 -16.55 11.82 9.28
N TYR A 108 -16.56 10.49 9.11
CA TYR A 108 -15.33 9.71 8.96
C TYR A 108 -14.65 9.98 7.61
N LEU A 109 -15.42 10.08 6.53
CA LEU A 109 -14.89 10.43 5.22
C LEU A 109 -14.28 11.85 5.21
N ASP A 110 -14.93 12.80 5.87
CA ASP A 110 -14.41 14.17 6.04
C ASP A 110 -13.13 14.20 6.88
N TYR A 111 -13.02 13.35 7.90
CA TYR A 111 -11.79 13.19 8.67
C TYR A 111 -10.66 12.66 7.80
N VAL A 112 -10.93 11.59 7.03
CA VAL A 112 -9.95 10.98 6.12
C VAL A 112 -9.47 11.98 5.07
N ASP A 113 -10.35 12.82 4.53
CA ASP A 113 -9.99 13.84 3.53
C ASP A 113 -9.14 14.99 4.11
N LYS A 114 -9.26 15.25 5.42
CA LYS A 114 -8.48 16.28 6.12
C LYS A 114 -7.14 15.78 6.64
N ILE A 115 -6.82 14.50 6.46
CA ILE A 115 -5.51 13.97 6.87
C ILE A 115 -4.42 14.70 6.09
N SER A 116 -3.38 15.14 6.80
CA SER A 116 -2.27 15.88 6.20
C SER A 116 -1.65 15.09 5.04
N PRO A 117 -1.38 15.74 3.88
CA PRO A 117 -0.63 15.15 2.77
C PRO A 117 0.78 14.68 3.17
N SER A 118 1.31 15.14 4.30
CA SER A 118 2.58 14.67 4.84
C SER A 118 2.52 13.24 5.38
N LEU A 119 1.33 12.78 5.80
CA LEU A 119 1.11 11.46 6.41
C LEU A 119 0.53 10.44 5.43
N THR A 120 -0.19 10.90 4.41
CA THR A 120 -0.81 10.02 3.41
C THR A 120 -0.46 10.48 2.00
N LYS A 121 0.14 9.57 1.22
CA LYS A 121 0.50 9.84 -0.19
C LYS A 121 -0.70 9.73 -1.13
N ASN A 122 -1.58 8.77 -0.89
CA ASN A 122 -2.77 8.52 -1.69
C ASN A 122 -3.88 7.95 -0.80
N ILE A 123 -5.09 8.46 -0.99
CA ILE A 123 -6.31 7.94 -0.38
C ILE A 123 -7.24 7.60 -1.53
N SER A 124 -7.62 6.33 -1.64
CA SER A 124 -8.57 5.84 -2.64
C SER A 124 -9.84 5.38 -1.94
N LYS A 125 -10.99 5.93 -2.35
CA LYS A 125 -12.31 5.52 -1.87
C LYS A 125 -12.97 4.68 -2.95
N THR A 126 -13.30 3.44 -2.64
CA THR A 126 -13.99 2.54 -3.57
C THR A 126 -15.33 2.15 -3.00
N TYR A 127 -16.38 2.34 -3.79
CA TYR A 127 -17.74 1.92 -3.46
C TYR A 127 -18.05 0.70 -4.31
N ALA A 128 -18.30 -0.44 -3.66
CA ALA A 128 -18.77 -1.63 -4.33
C ALA A 128 -20.21 -1.93 -3.92
N THR A 129 -21.01 -2.34 -4.89
CA THR A 129 -22.35 -2.87 -4.66
C THR A 129 -22.37 -4.34 -5.06
N GLY A 130 -22.79 -5.21 -4.14
CA GLY A 130 -22.97 -6.62 -4.43
C GLY A 130 -24.26 -6.82 -5.22
N LEU A 131 -24.15 -6.99 -6.54
CA LEU A 131 -25.31 -7.31 -7.38
C LEU A 131 -25.53 -8.82 -7.45
N ASN A 132 -26.66 -9.27 -6.91
CA ASN A 132 -27.15 -10.64 -7.10
C ASN A 132 -27.89 -10.73 -8.44
N LEU A 133 -27.16 -11.01 -9.52
CA LEU A 133 -27.74 -11.10 -10.86
C LEU A 133 -28.21 -12.52 -11.18
N ILE A 134 -29.32 -12.63 -11.90
CA ILE A 134 -29.87 -13.88 -12.41
C ILE A 134 -29.95 -13.78 -13.94
N ARG A 135 -29.53 -14.82 -14.65
CA ARG A 135 -29.65 -14.91 -16.11
C ARG A 135 -30.50 -16.11 -16.51
N SER A 136 -31.29 -15.96 -17.57
CA SER A 136 -31.99 -17.08 -18.21
C SER A 136 -31.09 -17.69 -19.27
N VAL A 137 -30.78 -18.99 -19.14
CA VAL A 137 -30.08 -19.77 -20.17
C VAL A 137 -30.95 -20.96 -20.53
N ASN A 138 -31.40 -21.04 -21.78
CA ASN A 138 -32.26 -22.11 -22.28
C ASN A 138 -33.51 -22.34 -21.39
N GLY A 139 -34.18 -21.26 -20.99
CA GLY A 139 -35.40 -21.33 -20.17
C GLY A 139 -35.18 -21.69 -18.70
N LYS A 140 -33.93 -21.82 -18.25
CA LYS A 140 -33.58 -22.07 -16.84
C LYS A 140 -32.88 -20.84 -16.24
N TYR A 141 -33.42 -20.34 -15.13
CA TYR A 141 -32.81 -19.26 -14.37
C TYR A 141 -31.58 -19.76 -13.60
N GLN A 142 -30.44 -19.09 -13.79
CA GLN A 142 -29.19 -19.40 -13.13
C GLN A 142 -28.59 -18.11 -12.57
N ALA A 143 -28.06 -18.15 -11.35
CA ALA A 143 -27.30 -17.03 -10.80
C ALA A 143 -26.08 -16.74 -11.68
N VAL A 144 -25.83 -15.46 -11.96
CA VAL A 144 -24.67 -15.03 -12.74
C VAL A 144 -23.43 -15.22 -11.87
N LYS A 145 -22.51 -16.08 -12.32
CA LYS A 145 -21.19 -16.25 -11.73
C LYS A 145 -20.18 -15.44 -12.52
N PHE A 146 -19.58 -14.44 -11.90
CA PHE A 146 -18.47 -13.69 -12.48
C PHE A 146 -17.20 -14.55 -12.43
N SER A 147 -16.56 -14.78 -13.58
CA SER A 147 -15.46 -15.73 -13.75
C SER A 147 -14.09 -15.24 -13.28
N ASN A 148 -14.04 -14.39 -12.24
CA ASN A 148 -12.78 -13.83 -11.73
C ASN A 148 -12.01 -14.76 -10.79
N THR A 149 -12.58 -15.90 -10.39
CA THR A 149 -11.94 -16.85 -9.50
C THR A 149 -11.40 -18.03 -10.31
N LYS A 150 -10.07 -18.12 -10.46
CA LYS A 150 -9.46 -19.40 -10.87
C LYS A 150 -9.72 -20.39 -9.73
N GLN A 151 -10.42 -21.47 -10.06
CA GLN A 151 -10.74 -22.57 -9.15
C GLN A 151 -9.50 -23.45 -8.93
N SER A 152 -8.46 -22.87 -8.35
CA SER A 152 -7.31 -23.59 -7.79
C SER A 152 -7.37 -23.38 -6.29
N GLY A 153 -7.28 -24.45 -5.49
CA GLY A 153 -7.47 -24.47 -4.03
C GLY A 153 -6.49 -23.63 -3.18
N GLN A 154 -5.84 -22.62 -3.76
CA GLN A 154 -5.18 -21.53 -3.07
C GLN A 154 -6.00 -20.26 -3.26
N THR A 155 -6.67 -19.82 -2.19
CA THR A 155 -7.36 -18.53 -2.17
C THR A 155 -6.30 -17.43 -2.22
N ASP A 156 -6.06 -16.90 -3.43
CA ASP A 156 -5.14 -15.79 -3.64
C ASP A 156 -5.59 -14.57 -2.81
N PHE A 157 -4.63 -13.83 -2.23
CA PHE A 157 -4.90 -12.61 -1.46
C PHE A 157 -5.74 -11.62 -2.27
N ALA A 158 -5.50 -11.54 -3.59
CA ALA A 158 -6.30 -10.73 -4.50
C ALA A 158 -7.78 -11.18 -4.56
N THR A 159 -8.05 -12.49 -4.47
CA THR A 159 -9.41 -13.05 -4.46
C THR A 159 -10.10 -12.77 -3.13
N LEU A 160 -9.37 -12.88 -2.01
CA LEU A 160 -9.89 -12.54 -0.69
C LEU A 160 -10.24 -11.06 -0.60
N MET A 161 -9.38 -10.17 -1.13
CA MET A 161 -9.63 -8.73 -1.18
C MET A 161 -10.84 -8.38 -2.07
N ALA A 162 -11.04 -9.08 -3.18
CA ALA A 162 -12.22 -8.88 -4.03
C ALA A 162 -13.53 -9.31 -3.32
N GLN A 163 -13.47 -10.36 -2.50
CA GLN A 163 -14.62 -10.80 -1.70
C GLN A 163 -14.95 -9.84 -0.54
N THR A 164 -13.93 -9.28 0.13
CA THR A 164 -14.14 -8.35 1.25
C THR A 164 -14.51 -6.94 0.81
N THR A 165 -13.99 -6.48 -0.33
CA THR A 165 -14.27 -5.14 -0.85
C THR A 165 -15.43 -5.11 -1.84
N GLY A 166 -15.90 -6.26 -2.34
CA GLY A 166 -16.92 -6.35 -3.39
C GLY A 166 -16.46 -5.84 -4.76
N VAL A 167 -15.19 -5.44 -4.90
CA VAL A 167 -14.61 -4.89 -6.12
C VAL A 167 -14.01 -6.03 -6.93
N GLY A 168 -14.56 -6.27 -8.13
CA GLY A 168 -13.97 -7.20 -9.08
C GLY A 168 -12.58 -6.71 -9.53
N VAL A 169 -11.56 -7.56 -9.41
CA VAL A 169 -10.22 -7.27 -9.96
C VAL A 169 -10.35 -7.02 -11.47
N PRO A 170 -9.77 -5.94 -12.03
CA PRO A 170 -9.79 -5.74 -13.47
C PRO A 170 -9.11 -6.92 -14.17
N LEU A 171 -9.86 -7.63 -15.01
CA LEU A 171 -9.32 -8.67 -15.89
C LEU A 171 -8.36 -8.01 -16.88
N ALA A 172 -7.06 -8.29 -16.75
CA ALA A 172 -6.13 -8.03 -17.82
C ALA A 172 -6.61 -8.76 -19.09
N LYS A 173 -6.78 -8.01 -20.16
CA LYS A 173 -7.39 -8.41 -21.44
C LYS A 173 -6.72 -9.65 -22.02
N SER A 174 -7.28 -10.83 -21.74
CA SER A 174 -7.05 -12.05 -22.52
C SER A 174 -8.13 -12.08 -23.60
N ALA A 175 -7.71 -12.00 -24.85
CA ALA A 175 -8.57 -11.95 -26.02
C ALA A 175 -9.56 -13.14 -26.06
N SER A 176 -10.85 -12.84 -26.19
CA SER A 176 -11.85 -13.76 -26.75
C SER A 176 -13.06 -12.95 -27.29
N PRO A 177 -13.78 -13.48 -28.29
CA PRO A 177 -14.57 -12.67 -29.21
C PRO A 177 -15.93 -12.28 -28.63
N SER A 178 -16.32 -11.06 -29.00
CA SER A 178 -17.68 -10.58 -29.29
C SER A 178 -18.85 -11.33 -28.64
N ALA A 179 -19.40 -10.78 -27.57
CA ALA A 179 -20.80 -10.94 -27.21
C ALA A 179 -21.34 -9.59 -26.75
N GLU A 180 -22.08 -8.95 -27.65
CA GLU A 180 -22.78 -7.69 -27.50
C GLU A 180 -23.92 -7.87 -26.49
N VAL A 181 -23.87 -7.14 -25.38
CA VAL A 181 -24.98 -7.06 -24.41
C VAL A 181 -25.87 -5.91 -24.86
N ILE A 182 -27.01 -6.26 -25.45
CA ILE A 182 -28.07 -5.30 -25.77
C ILE A 182 -28.69 -4.86 -24.44
N VAL A 183 -28.41 -3.61 -24.05
CA VAL A 183 -29.15 -2.89 -23.03
C VAL A 183 -30.41 -2.38 -23.69
N ASN A 184 -31.56 -3.00 -23.40
CA ASN A 184 -32.84 -2.38 -23.74
C ASN A 184 -33.20 -1.44 -22.59
N ASP A 185 -33.19 -0.14 -22.89
CA ASP A 185 -33.85 0.88 -22.08
C ASP A 185 -35.38 0.75 -22.25
N LEU A 186 -36.07 0.83 -21.10
CA LEU A 186 -37.53 0.90 -20.84
C LEU A 186 -38.33 -0.41 -20.89
#